data_AF-A0AAD7AT19-F1
#
_entry.id   AF-A0AAD7AT19-F1
#
_cell.length_a   1.000
_cell.length_b   1.000
_cell.length_c   1.000
_cell.angle_alpha   90.00
_cell.angle_beta   90.00
_cell.angle_gamma   90.00
#
_symmetry.space_group_name_H-M   'P 1'
#
loop_
_entity.id
_entity.type
_entity.pdbx_description
1 polymer ?
#
loop_
_entity_poly.entity_id
_entity_poly.type
_entity_poly.pdbx_seq_one_letter_code
_entity_poly.pdbx_strand_id
1 'polypeptide(L)' 'LAYVKWFSPFNSHPELHHLLYRVRRSIKNGARLAIIVPVDNIWWSVHLLPKFRPIAPQEWTSSNV' A
#
# COMPACT_ATOMS: atom_id res chain seq x y z
N LEU A 1 13.05 -2.51 -17.04
CA LEU A 1 12.02 -1.52 -16.65
C LEU A 1 10.95 -2.23 -15.83
N ALA A 2 10.30 -1.53 -14.88
CA ALA A 2 9.21 -2.04 -14.07
C ALA A 2 7.99 -1.12 -14.16
N TYR A 3 6.80 -1.71 -14.24
CA TYR A 3 5.53 -1.00 -14.15
C TYR A 3 5.09 -0.95 -12.69
N VAL A 4 5.04 0.25 -12.11
CA VAL A 4 4.71 0.45 -10.70
C VAL A 4 3.42 1.25 -10.55
N LYS A 5 2.55 0.83 -9.62
CA LYS A 5 1.30 1.51 -9.27
C LYS A 5 1.50 2.33 -8.01
N TRP A 6 1.00 3.56 -8.01
CA TRP A 6 1.13 4.46 -6.87
C TRP A 6 0.12 4.16 -5.77
N PHE A 7 0.57 4.32 -4.52
CA PHE A 7 -0.30 4.50 -3.37
C PHE A 7 -0.53 6.00 -3.08
N SER A 8 -1.50 6.30 -2.24
CA SER A 8 -1.77 7.64 -1.73
C SER A 8 -0.57 8.15 -0.94
N PRO A 9 -0.27 9.45 -1.01
CA PRO A 9 0.70 10.08 -0.13
C PRO A 9 0.39 9.78 1.34
N PHE A 10 1.43 9.71 2.17
CA PHE A 10 1.25 9.62 3.61
C PHE A 10 0.60 10.90 4.15
N ASN A 11 -0.23 10.74 5.18
CA ASN A 11 -0.68 11.88 5.96
C ASN A 11 0.52 12.51 6.69
N SER A 12 0.38 13.79 7.09
CA SER A 12 1.43 14.49 7.83
C SER A 12 1.81 13.79 9.14
N HIS A 13 0.89 13.05 9.74
CA HIS A 13 1.10 12.31 10.98
C HIS A 13 0.58 10.87 10.84
N PRO A 14 1.23 9.89 11.50
CA PRO A 14 0.75 8.52 11.51
C PRO A 14 -0.53 8.39 12.36
N GLU A 15 -1.21 7.25 12.23
CA GLU A 15 -2.39 6.95 13.06
C GLU A 15 -1.98 6.77 14.54
N LEU A 16 -2.75 7.35 15.46
CA LEU A 16 -2.32 7.54 16.86
C LEU A 16 -2.04 6.23 17.62
N HIS A 17 -2.87 5.20 17.42
CA HIS A 17 -2.80 4.00 18.28
C HIS A 17 -1.68 3.03 17.91
N HIS A 18 -1.28 3.00 16.64
CA HIS A 18 -0.32 2.01 16.13
C HIS A 18 0.85 2.66 15.38
N LEU A 19 0.87 3.99 15.24
CA LEU A 19 1.94 4.76 14.60
C LEU A 19 2.29 4.33 13.16
N LEU A 20 1.32 3.73 12.45
CA LEU A 20 1.49 3.33 11.05
C LEU A 20 0.73 4.30 10.13
N TYR A 21 1.22 4.41 8.89
CA TYR A 21 0.56 5.18 7.84
C TYR A 21 -0.41 4.31 7.06
N ARG A 22 -1.64 4.82 6.87
CA ARG A 22 -2.61 4.17 5.99
C ARG A 22 -2.29 4.50 4.54
N VAL A 23 -2.03 3.47 3.74
CA VAL A 23 -1.91 3.58 2.27
C VAL A 23 -3.21 3.15 1.59
N ARG A 24 -3.55 3.82 0.48
CA ARG A 24 -4.65 3.45 -0.42
C ARG A 24 -4.16 3.49 -1.85
N ARG A 25 -4.78 2.76 -2.77
CA ARG A 25 -4.40 2.85 -4.21
C ARG A 25 -4.70 4.26 -4.73
N SER A 26 -3.75 4.87 -5.42
CA SER A 26 -3.95 6.20 -6.03
C SER A 26 -4.77 6.07 -7.31
N ILE A 27 -5.88 6.81 -7.38
CA ILE A 27 -6.79 6.82 -8.52
C ILE A 27 -6.90 8.27 -9.02
N LYS A 28 -6.68 8.48 -10.32
CA LYS A 28 -6.85 9.77 -11.00
C LYS A 28 -7.70 9.56 -12.25
N ASN A 29 -8.76 10.35 -12.41
CA ASN A 29 -9.70 10.25 -13.54
C ASN A 29 -10.28 8.84 -13.75
N GLY A 30 -10.60 8.12 -12.66
CA GLY A 30 -11.13 6.76 -12.71
C GLY A 30 -10.10 5.65 -12.99
N ALA A 31 -8.85 5.98 -13.28
CA ALA A 31 -7.78 5.02 -13.54
C ALA A 31 -6.75 4.97 -12.39
N ARG A 32 -6.11 3.81 -12.20
CA ARG A 32 -5.00 3.68 -11.24
C ARG A 32 -3.79 4.43 -11.77
N LEU A 33 -3.22 5.29 -10.92
CA LEU A 33 -2.01 6.02 -11.28
C LEU A 33 -0.81 5.05 -11.28
N ALA A 34 -0.05 5.06 -12.37
CA ALA A 34 1.11 4.19 -12.54
C ALA A 34 2.20 4.88 -13.38
N ILE A 35 3.44 4.44 -13.22
CA ILE A 35 4.57 4.88 -14.03
C ILE A 35 5.47 3.69 -14.38
N ILE A 36 6.35 3.90 -15.36
CA ILE A 36 7.40 2.95 -15.72
C ILE A 36 8.73 3.51 -15.23
N VAL A 37 9.47 2.73 -14.46
CA VAL A 37 10.79 3.12 -13.91
C VAL A 37 11.87 2.10 -14.27
N PRO A 38 13.15 2.49 -14.35
CA PRO A 38 14.27 1.55 -14.28
C PRO A 38 14.16 0.66 -13.04
N VAL A 39 14.52 -0.62 -13.18
CA VAL A 39 14.46 -1.57 -12.05
C VAL A 39 15.48 -1.16 -10.98
N ASP A 40 16.61 -0.57 -11.39
CA ASP A 40 17.66 -0.06 -10.51
C ASP A 40 17.19 1.07 -9.59
N ASN A 41 16.02 1.67 -9.86
CA ASN A 41 15.39 2.65 -8.97
C ASN A 41 14.58 2.00 -7.83
N ILE A 42 14.49 0.66 -7.78
CA ILE A 42 13.77 -0.09 -6.75
C ILE A 42 14.81 -0.71 -5.81
N TRP A 43 14.84 -0.22 -4.58
CA TRP A 43 15.91 -0.56 -3.65
C TRP A 43 15.48 -1.63 -2.63
N TRP A 44 14.27 -1.49 -2.06
CA TRP A 44 13.79 -2.37 -1.01
C TRP A 44 12.26 -2.42 -1.01
N SER A 45 11.75 -3.55 -0.55
CA SER A 45 10.34 -3.74 -0.25
C SER A 45 10.02 -3.22 1.14
N VAL A 46 8.78 -2.77 1.33
CA VAL A 46 8.22 -2.50 2.65
C VAL A 46 7.05 -3.44 2.89
N HIS A 47 7.00 -4.03 4.09
CA HIS A 47 5.89 -4.89 4.47
C HIS A 47 4.67 -4.03 4.78
N LEU A 48 3.53 -4.39 4.18
CA LEU A 48 2.25 -3.78 4.49
C LEU A 48 1.54 -4.67 5.51
N LEU A 49 1.01 -4.04 6.56
CA LEU A 49 0.17 -4.73 7.53
C LEU A 49 -1.31 -4.51 7.14
N PRO A 50 -2.13 -5.57 7.14
CA PRO A 50 -3.54 -5.45 6.85
C PRO A 50 -4.23 -4.58 7.89
N LYS A 51 -4.98 -3.56 7.44
CA LYS A 51 -5.89 -2.80 8.30
C LYS A 51 -7.29 -3.38 8.14
N PHE A 52 -7.67 -4.30 9.02
CA PHE A 52 -9.03 -4.85 9.08
C PHE A 52 -9.95 -3.96 9.94
N ARG A 53 -11.25 -4.08 9.69
CA ARG A 53 -12.32 -3.51 10.53
C ARG A 53 -12.46 -4.40 11.79
N PRO A 54 -13.49 -4.26 12.66
CA PRO A 54 -13.60 -5.11 13.85
C PRO A 54 -13.58 -6.63 13.59
N ILE A 55 -13.86 -7.06 12.36
CA ILE A 55 -13.81 -8.45 11.92
C ILE A 55 -12.84 -8.56 10.75
N ALA A 56 -11.83 -9.43 10.87
CA ALA A 56 -10.97 -9.80 9.76
C ALA A 56 -11.72 -10.76 8.81
N PRO A 57 -11.48 -10.71 7.49
CA PRO A 57 -12.06 -11.66 6.55
C PRO A 57 -11.70 -13.11 6.92
N GLN A 58 -12.69 -14.00 6.88
CA GLN A 58 -12.57 -15.38 7.38
C GLN A 58 -11.70 -16.25 6.45
N GLU A 59 -11.59 -15.88 5.19
CA GLU A 59 -10.77 -16.53 4.17
C GLU A 59 -9.26 -16.26 4.33
N TRP A 60 -8.86 -15.42 5.29
CA TRP A 60 -7.45 -15.10 5.52
C TRP A 60 -6.73 -16.21 6.29
N THR A 61 -5.53 -16.53 5.80
CA THR A 61 -4.59 -17.49 6.38
C THR A 61 -3.22 -16.83 6.46
N SER A 62 -2.31 -17.35 7.29
CA SER A 62 -0.92 -16.85 7.34
C SER A 62 -0.15 -16.99 6.03
N SER A 63 -0.70 -17.70 5.05
CA SER A 63 -0.10 -17.86 3.72
C SER A 63 -0.61 -16.84 2.70
N ASN A 64 -1.73 -16.15 2.98
CA ASN A 64 -2.31 -15.19 2.05
C ASN A 64 -2.36 -13.74 2.60
N VAL A 65 -1.89 -13.54 3.84
CA VAL A 65 -1.80 -12.26 4.55
C VAL A 65 -0.52 -12.20 5.38
#